data_AF-A0A1H8KHU1-F1
#
_entry.id   AF-A0A1H8KHU1-F1
#
_cell.length_a   1.000
_cell.length_b   1.000
_cell.length_c   1.000
_cell.angle_alpha   90.00
_cell.angle_beta   90.00
_cell.angle_gamma   90.00
#
_symmetry.space_group_name_H-M   'P 1'
#
loop_
_entity.id
_entity.type
_entity.pdbx_description
1 polymer ?
#
loop_
_entity_poly.entity_id
_entity_poly.type
_entity_poly.pdbx_seq_one_letter_code
_entity_poly.pdbx_strand_id
1 'polypeptide(L)'
;QTAGEEAINKVANPQTALEKAQTEAEAAINAAAEKKIDEIKGVQGASEEDITAAEEKVKAAQSTAIEAIKKAENPQGVTEAQTAGEEAINKVANPQTAPVEGNTSGGSSSSGGGGGGGSYTPASKVTSDRIAGSNRFDTAVKVSQSAYPDGAKTVILANGEKFSDVLAAMPYGKTIKAPILYTNFDNIPDETLKELKRLGVEKVILVGGEKSISLDEQKTLEGKGYKIDRINGVDRYETSKLIAERMKAAGAKGINDVIIASGQVFPDALSISPLAVENEIPILLTSKDTLSEYTIKSLDNVKDGKIYITGGVNSVSNSVESKLKEYTKQKITRFAGADRYETSQIIAKSLRPNATTSVFASGELFSDALVAGELVSKDNAPLMLVKKNNLPSSISSYVKDSKITNNVIVGGVNTVSDSVVSKIEELENR
;
A
#
# COMPACT_ATOMS: atom_id res chain seq x y z
N GLN A 1 -20.69 4.80 -54.00
CA GLN A 1 -20.76 6.16 -53.43
C GLN A 1 -21.85 6.25 -52.37
N THR A 2 -23.08 5.84 -52.69
CA THR A 2 -24.23 5.83 -51.77
C THR A 2 -24.09 4.94 -50.52
N ALA A 3 -23.39 3.79 -50.60
CA ALA A 3 -23.11 2.97 -49.42
C ALA A 3 -22.01 3.56 -48.49
N GLY A 4 -21.21 4.51 -48.99
CA GLY A 4 -20.21 5.22 -48.19
C GLY A 4 -20.81 6.40 -47.42
N GLU A 5 -21.84 7.05 -47.97
CA GLU A 5 -22.53 8.18 -47.34
C GLU A 5 -23.43 7.74 -46.17
N GLU A 6 -24.07 6.57 -46.24
CA GLU A 6 -24.81 5.99 -45.10
C GLU A 6 -23.90 5.55 -43.94
N ALA A 7 -22.65 5.18 -44.22
CA ALA A 7 -21.68 4.82 -43.19
C ALA A 7 -21.14 6.04 -42.44
N ILE A 8 -21.02 7.19 -43.11
CA ILE A 8 -20.55 8.45 -42.51
C ILE A 8 -21.61 9.04 -41.57
N ASN A 9 -22.90 8.91 -41.90
CA ASN A 9 -24.00 9.38 -41.04
C ASN A 9 -24.29 8.49 -39.81
N LYS A 10 -23.61 7.33 -39.66
CA LYS A 10 -23.70 6.46 -38.46
C LYS A 10 -22.54 6.64 -37.49
N VAL A 11 -21.53 7.45 -37.82
CA VAL A 11 -20.49 7.81 -36.87
C VAL A 11 -21.04 8.97 -36.03
N ALA A 12 -21.54 8.65 -34.83
CA ALA A 12 -21.91 9.67 -33.85
C ALA A 12 -20.74 10.65 -33.71
N ASN A 13 -20.98 11.94 -33.96
CA ASN A 13 -19.95 12.96 -33.85
C ASN A 13 -19.35 12.87 -32.41
N PRO A 14 -18.03 12.62 -32.26
CA PRO A 14 -17.41 12.40 -30.95
C PRO A 14 -17.66 13.55 -29.97
N GLN A 15 -17.82 14.77 -30.49
CA GLN A 15 -18.14 15.95 -29.70
C GLN A 15 -19.54 15.89 -29.08
N THR A 16 -20.55 15.42 -29.83
CA THR A 16 -21.91 15.17 -29.29
C THR A 16 -21.96 14.00 -28.31
N ALA A 17 -21.05 13.02 -28.41
CA ALA A 17 -20.98 11.90 -27.45
C ALA A 17 -20.37 12.33 -26.11
N LEU A 18 -19.35 13.21 -26.13
CA LEU A 18 -18.76 13.78 -24.93
C LEU A 18 -19.74 14.70 -24.20
N GLU A 19 -20.38 15.64 -24.91
CA GLU A 19 -21.36 16.57 -24.32
C GLU A 19 -22.55 15.83 -23.69
N LYS A 20 -23.03 14.77 -24.35
CA LYS A 20 -24.08 13.90 -23.81
C LYS A 20 -23.62 13.18 -22.53
N ALA A 21 -22.42 12.60 -22.54
CA ALA A 21 -21.86 11.93 -21.37
C ALA A 21 -21.68 12.91 -20.19
N GLN A 22 -21.17 14.12 -20.43
CA GLN A 22 -21.02 15.15 -19.41
C GLN A 22 -22.36 15.54 -18.78
N THR A 23 -23.39 15.74 -19.62
CA THR A 23 -24.74 16.09 -19.16
C THR A 23 -25.35 14.99 -18.29
N GLU A 24 -25.23 13.72 -18.71
CA GLU A 24 -25.73 12.57 -17.95
C GLU A 24 -24.99 12.40 -16.61
N ALA A 25 -23.66 12.61 -16.61
CA ALA A 25 -22.83 12.53 -15.41
C ALA A 25 -23.13 13.67 -14.41
N GLU A 26 -23.31 14.91 -14.89
CA GLU A 26 -23.72 16.03 -14.03
C GLU A 26 -25.06 15.77 -13.36
N ALA A 27 -26.04 15.21 -14.08
CA ALA A 27 -27.32 14.84 -13.51
C ALA A 27 -27.19 13.75 -12.43
N ALA A 28 -26.33 12.75 -12.65
CA ALA A 28 -26.06 11.69 -11.67
C ALA A 28 -25.40 12.23 -10.39
N ILE A 29 -24.44 13.14 -10.53
CA ILE A 29 -23.79 13.82 -9.39
C ILE A 29 -24.78 14.65 -8.58
N ASN A 30 -25.68 15.38 -9.24
CA ASN A 30 -26.72 16.14 -8.56
C ASN A 30 -27.66 15.21 -7.77
N ALA A 31 -28.11 14.10 -8.38
CA ALA A 31 -28.96 13.13 -7.70
C ALA A 31 -28.27 12.45 -6.51
N ALA A 32 -26.97 12.13 -6.63
CA ALA A 32 -26.18 11.56 -5.54
C ALA A 32 -26.04 12.55 -4.37
N ALA A 33 -25.79 13.83 -4.66
CA ALA A 33 -25.68 14.88 -3.66
C ALA A 33 -27.01 15.08 -2.90
N GLU A 34 -28.14 15.16 -3.62
CA GLU A 34 -29.47 15.25 -3.02
C GLU A 34 -29.75 14.06 -2.08
N LYS A 35 -29.52 12.83 -2.57
CA LYS A 35 -29.71 11.62 -1.76
C LYS A 35 -28.87 11.63 -0.49
N LYS A 36 -27.61 12.10 -0.58
CA LYS A 36 -26.73 12.16 0.60
C LYS A 36 -27.15 13.24 1.59
N ILE A 37 -27.61 14.39 1.10
CA ILE A 37 -28.16 15.46 1.95
C ILE A 37 -29.41 14.98 2.68
N ASP A 38 -30.30 14.24 2.01
CA ASP A 38 -31.48 13.66 2.65
C ASP A 38 -31.10 12.63 3.73
N GLU A 39 -30.08 11.81 3.49
CA GLU A 39 -29.53 10.89 4.50
C GLU A 39 -29.02 11.65 5.74
N ILE A 40 -28.28 12.75 5.52
CA ILE A 40 -27.72 13.60 6.58
C ILE A 40 -28.83 14.26 7.40
N LYS A 41 -29.87 14.79 6.75
CA LYS A 41 -31.04 15.39 7.42
C LYS A 41 -31.85 14.37 8.23
N GLY A 42 -31.78 13.09 7.85
CA GLY A 42 -32.47 11.99 8.53
C GLY A 42 -31.82 11.52 9.84
N VAL A 43 -30.65 12.05 10.21
CA VAL A 43 -29.91 11.60 11.40
C VAL A 43 -30.55 12.12 12.68
N GLN A 44 -31.18 11.23 13.45
CA GLN A 44 -31.82 11.57 14.72
C GLN A 44 -30.79 11.95 15.80
N GLY A 45 -30.99 13.09 16.46
CA GLY A 45 -30.15 13.56 17.57
C GLY A 45 -28.89 14.32 17.15
N ALA A 46 -28.74 14.63 15.86
CA ALA A 46 -27.73 15.55 15.36
C ALA A 46 -28.17 17.01 15.59
N SER A 47 -27.22 17.91 15.85
CA SER A 47 -27.50 19.35 15.93
C SER A 47 -27.75 19.94 14.53
N GLU A 48 -28.54 21.02 14.43
CA GLU A 48 -28.76 21.73 13.17
C GLU A 48 -27.44 22.28 12.59
N GLU A 49 -26.49 22.65 13.45
CA GLU A 49 -25.16 23.13 13.06
C GLU A 49 -24.33 22.02 12.41
N ASP A 50 -24.35 20.80 12.98
CA ASP A 50 -23.64 19.65 12.42
C ASP A 50 -24.26 19.15 11.11
N ILE A 51 -25.59 19.17 11.01
CA ILE A 51 -26.31 18.88 9.76
C ILE A 51 -25.89 19.89 8.68
N THR A 52 -25.91 21.19 9.00
CA THR A 52 -25.53 22.25 8.06
C THR A 52 -24.07 22.10 7.60
N ALA A 53 -23.14 21.83 8.53
CA ALA A 53 -21.73 21.62 8.21
C ALA A 53 -21.49 20.37 7.34
N ALA A 54 -22.28 19.31 7.51
CA ALA A 54 -22.22 18.12 6.67
C ALA A 54 -22.81 18.38 5.26
N GLU A 55 -23.91 19.12 5.16
CA GLU A 55 -24.48 19.54 3.87
C GLU A 55 -23.51 20.39 3.05
N GLU A 56 -22.80 21.33 3.68
CA GLU A 56 -21.79 22.14 3.00
C GLU A 56 -20.65 21.29 2.42
N LYS A 57 -20.24 20.23 3.13
CA LYS A 57 -19.24 19.28 2.63
C LYS A 57 -19.77 18.47 1.43
N VAL A 58 -21.04 18.09 1.42
CA VAL A 58 -21.66 17.45 0.24
C VAL A 58 -21.68 18.41 -0.95
N LYS A 59 -22.09 19.68 -0.75
CA LYS A 59 -22.11 20.70 -1.81
C LYS A 59 -20.70 20.98 -2.35
N ALA A 60 -19.68 21.00 -1.50
CA ALA A 60 -18.29 21.16 -1.92
C ALA A 60 -17.79 19.96 -2.77
N ALA A 61 -18.12 18.73 -2.36
CA ALA A 61 -17.80 17.53 -3.12
C ALA A 61 -18.53 17.50 -4.48
N GLN A 62 -19.81 17.88 -4.50
CA GLN A 62 -20.62 18.03 -5.70
C GLN A 62 -20.01 19.02 -6.68
N SER A 63 -19.64 20.23 -6.22
CA SER A 63 -19.03 21.25 -7.07
C SER A 63 -17.70 20.77 -7.68
N THR A 64 -16.87 20.11 -6.88
CA THR A 64 -15.58 19.56 -7.34
C THR A 64 -15.79 18.47 -8.40
N ALA A 65 -16.78 17.60 -8.22
CA ALA A 65 -17.11 16.54 -9.17
C ALA A 65 -17.62 17.10 -10.51
N ILE A 66 -18.50 18.11 -10.47
CA ILE A 66 -19.02 18.77 -11.68
C ILE A 66 -17.89 19.47 -12.45
N GLU A 67 -16.96 20.13 -11.75
CA GLU A 67 -15.78 20.73 -12.40
C GLU A 67 -14.89 19.69 -13.09
N ALA A 68 -14.69 18.52 -12.46
CA ALA A 68 -13.91 17.43 -13.04
C ALA A 68 -14.59 16.85 -14.28
N ILE A 69 -15.91 16.67 -14.26
CA ILE A 69 -16.72 16.20 -15.40
C ILE A 69 -16.60 17.17 -16.59
N LYS A 70 -16.71 18.48 -16.34
CA LYS A 70 -16.59 19.51 -17.38
C LYS A 70 -15.19 19.58 -18.00
N LYS A 71 -14.15 19.25 -17.23
CA LYS A 71 -12.75 19.24 -17.70
C LYS A 71 -12.36 17.95 -18.44
N ALA A 72 -13.18 16.90 -18.39
CA ALA A 72 -12.87 15.64 -19.06
C ALA A 72 -12.90 15.79 -20.59
N GLU A 73 -11.84 15.31 -21.25
CA GLU A 73 -11.65 15.46 -22.71
C GLU A 73 -12.27 14.31 -23.52
N ASN A 74 -12.72 13.24 -22.86
CA ASN A 74 -13.34 12.08 -23.50
C ASN A 74 -14.36 11.37 -22.58
N PRO A 75 -15.27 10.54 -23.13
CA PRO A 75 -16.32 9.88 -22.35
C PRO A 75 -15.82 8.98 -21.22
N GLN A 76 -14.65 8.35 -21.38
CA GLN A 76 -14.07 7.53 -20.31
C GLN A 76 -13.65 8.40 -19.12
N GLY A 77 -13.00 9.55 -19.37
CA GLY A 77 -12.66 10.52 -18.34
C GLY A 77 -13.90 11.07 -17.62
N VAL A 78 -15.02 11.24 -18.34
CA VAL A 78 -16.31 11.61 -17.73
C VAL A 78 -16.80 10.51 -16.79
N THR A 79 -16.74 9.24 -17.19
CA THR A 79 -17.12 8.11 -16.33
C THR A 79 -16.23 8.00 -15.09
N GLU A 80 -14.93 8.20 -15.24
CA GLU A 80 -13.98 8.20 -14.12
C GLU A 80 -14.25 9.37 -13.15
N ALA A 81 -14.49 10.58 -13.67
CA ALA A 81 -14.84 11.76 -12.87
C ALA A 81 -16.19 11.60 -12.15
N GLN A 82 -17.20 11.05 -12.83
CA GLN A 82 -18.50 10.73 -12.22
C GLN A 82 -18.33 9.73 -11.07
N THR A 83 -17.61 8.63 -11.31
CA THR A 83 -17.40 7.58 -10.31
C THR A 83 -16.69 8.12 -9.07
N ALA A 84 -15.61 8.90 -9.27
CA ALA A 84 -14.88 9.53 -8.18
C ALA A 84 -15.73 10.56 -7.42
N GLY A 85 -16.56 11.33 -8.15
CA GLY A 85 -17.46 12.32 -7.58
C GLY A 85 -18.58 11.70 -6.73
N GLU A 86 -19.24 10.66 -7.22
CA GLU A 86 -20.25 9.90 -6.48
C GLU A 86 -19.64 9.27 -5.21
N GLU A 87 -18.41 8.74 -5.30
CA GLU A 87 -17.70 8.20 -4.16
C GLU A 87 -17.36 9.29 -3.13
N ALA A 88 -16.91 10.47 -3.57
CA ALA A 88 -16.60 11.61 -2.68
C ALA A 88 -17.85 12.12 -1.95
N ILE A 89 -18.97 12.24 -2.66
CA ILE A 89 -20.27 12.61 -2.07
C ILE A 89 -20.69 11.57 -1.02
N ASN A 90 -20.66 10.29 -1.37
CA ASN A 90 -21.08 9.22 -0.46
C ASN A 90 -20.16 9.08 0.78
N LYS A 91 -18.90 9.53 0.68
CA LYS A 91 -17.91 9.54 1.78
C LYS A 91 -18.08 10.70 2.77
N VAL A 92 -18.92 11.71 2.48
CA VAL A 92 -19.20 12.76 3.45
C VAL A 92 -19.84 12.12 4.69
N ALA A 93 -19.19 12.32 5.84
CA ALA A 93 -19.62 11.71 7.10
C ALA A 93 -20.97 12.29 7.55
N ASN A 94 -21.83 11.43 8.07
CA ASN A 94 -23.05 11.84 8.74
C ASN A 94 -22.71 12.57 10.05
N PRO A 95 -23.53 13.55 10.49
CA PRO A 95 -23.38 14.22 11.78
C PRO A 95 -23.29 13.23 12.94
N GLN A 96 -22.37 13.46 13.88
CA GLN A 96 -22.27 12.63 15.09
C GLN A 96 -23.32 13.06 16.13
N THR A 97 -23.97 12.09 16.76
CA THR A 97 -24.89 12.34 17.87
C THR A 97 -24.12 12.38 19.19
N ALA A 98 -24.47 13.31 20.08
CA ALA A 98 -23.86 13.35 21.42
C ALA A 98 -24.20 12.07 22.22
N PRO A 99 -23.26 11.51 23.01
CA PRO A 99 -23.57 10.36 23.86
C PRO A 99 -24.60 10.74 24.91
N VAL A 100 -25.65 9.91 25.07
CA VAL A 100 -26.58 10.03 26.20
C VAL A 100 -25.86 9.57 27.46
N GLU A 101 -25.59 10.49 28.38
CA GLU A 101 -25.02 10.19 29.69
C GLU A 101 -25.98 9.32 30.52
N GLY A 102 -25.68 8.03 30.61
CA GLY A 102 -26.34 7.08 31.51
C GLY A 102 -25.83 7.24 32.94
N ASN A 103 -26.53 8.05 33.72
CA ASN A 103 -26.38 8.20 35.17
C ASN A 103 -26.58 6.86 35.90
N THR A 104 -25.58 6.37 36.64
CA THR A 104 -25.78 5.35 37.68
C THR A 104 -25.15 5.81 39.00
N SER A 105 -26.03 6.13 39.95
CA SER A 105 -25.71 6.50 41.32
C SER A 105 -25.49 5.27 42.21
N GLY A 106 -24.44 5.32 43.02
CA GLY A 106 -24.47 5.01 44.46
C GLY A 106 -24.79 3.57 44.91
N GLY A 107 -23.79 2.91 45.49
CA GLY A 107 -23.98 1.68 46.26
C GLY A 107 -22.72 1.25 47.00
N SER A 108 -22.39 1.94 48.09
CA SER A 108 -21.36 1.53 49.05
C SER A 108 -21.84 0.33 49.86
N SER A 109 -21.09 -0.77 49.84
CA SER A 109 -21.04 -1.70 50.97
C SER A 109 -19.66 -2.35 51.09
N SER A 110 -19.05 -2.11 52.25
CA SER A 110 -17.85 -2.78 52.72
C SER A 110 -18.25 -4.10 53.37
N SER A 111 -17.57 -5.20 53.04
CA SER A 111 -17.23 -6.22 54.03
C SER A 111 -15.93 -6.90 53.64
N GLY A 112 -15.03 -7.02 54.62
CA GLY A 112 -13.69 -7.55 54.45
C GLY A 112 -13.62 -9.07 54.61
N GLY A 113 -12.50 -9.62 54.15
CA GLY A 113 -12.06 -11.00 54.42
C GLY A 113 -10.80 -11.29 53.62
N GLY A 114 -9.65 -11.27 54.29
CA GLY A 114 -8.33 -11.37 53.66
C GLY A 114 -7.89 -12.78 53.25
N GLY A 115 -6.81 -12.83 52.46
CA GLY A 115 -6.01 -14.03 52.25
C GLY A 115 -5.25 -14.03 50.92
N GLY A 116 -3.91 -14.03 51.00
CA GLY A 116 -3.03 -14.55 49.94
C GLY A 116 -2.37 -13.50 49.05
N GLY A 117 -1.17 -13.08 49.43
CA GLY A 117 -0.26 -12.35 48.57
C GLY A 117 0.19 -13.20 47.38
N GLY A 118 -0.33 -12.89 46.21
CA GLY A 118 0.34 -13.09 44.94
C GLY A 118 0.58 -11.72 44.34
N SER A 119 1.85 -11.36 44.12
CA SER A 119 2.20 -10.20 43.30
C SER A 119 1.69 -10.46 41.88
N TYR A 120 0.44 -10.07 41.59
CA TYR A 120 -0.03 -9.92 40.22
C TYR A 120 0.70 -8.71 39.64
N THR A 121 1.80 -8.95 38.94
CA THR A 121 2.29 -7.98 37.97
C THR A 121 1.23 -7.95 36.86
N PRO A 122 0.52 -6.84 36.63
CA PRO A 122 -0.41 -6.78 35.51
C PRO A 122 0.39 -7.06 34.24
N ALA A 123 -0.13 -7.96 33.39
CA ALA A 123 0.45 -8.18 32.07
C ALA A 123 0.57 -6.82 31.36
N SER A 124 1.74 -6.54 30.79
CA SER A 124 1.95 -5.29 30.05
C SER A 124 0.93 -5.24 28.92
N LYS A 125 0.07 -4.22 28.92
CA LYS A 125 -0.93 -4.00 27.88
C LYS A 125 -0.20 -3.87 26.53
N VAL A 126 -0.64 -4.61 25.52
CA VAL A 126 -0.14 -4.46 24.15
C VAL A 126 -0.48 -3.05 23.65
N THR A 127 0.53 -2.35 23.15
CA THR A 127 0.40 -0.99 22.59
C THR A 127 0.72 -1.00 21.11
N SER A 128 -0.04 -0.23 20.34
CA SER A 128 0.22 -0.01 18.91
C SER A 128 0.81 1.37 18.65
N ASP A 129 2.00 1.41 18.08
CA ASP A 129 2.61 2.65 17.58
C ASP A 129 2.19 2.90 16.15
N ARG A 130 1.80 4.14 15.81
CA ARG A 130 1.44 4.51 14.44
C ARG A 130 2.52 5.35 13.78
N ILE A 131 2.98 4.89 12.61
CA ILE A 131 3.89 5.63 11.73
C ILE A 131 3.10 6.06 10.50
N ALA A 132 2.77 7.34 10.45
CA ALA A 132 1.96 7.92 9.37
C ALA A 132 2.34 9.38 9.12
N GLY A 133 2.34 9.76 7.85
CA GLY A 133 2.40 11.15 7.41
C GLY A 133 1.07 11.65 6.86
N SER A 134 1.04 12.90 6.41
CA SER A 134 -0.17 13.50 5.79
C SER A 134 -0.52 12.88 4.43
N ASN A 135 0.44 12.25 3.77
CA ASN A 135 0.30 11.59 2.48
C ASN A 135 1.30 10.42 2.38
N ARG A 136 1.35 9.72 1.24
CA ARG A 136 2.25 8.57 1.04
C ARG A 136 3.74 8.92 1.09
N PHE A 137 4.12 10.12 0.64
CA PHE A 137 5.50 10.59 0.61
C PHE A 137 5.97 10.90 2.03
N ASP A 138 5.15 11.60 2.82
CA ASP A 138 5.43 11.87 4.22
C ASP A 138 5.42 10.58 5.06
N THR A 139 4.51 9.61 4.80
CA THR A 139 4.59 8.29 5.45
C THR A 139 5.91 7.58 5.16
N ALA A 140 6.41 7.61 3.91
CA ALA A 140 7.73 7.08 3.58
C ALA A 140 8.85 7.78 4.36
N VAL A 141 8.77 9.10 4.52
CA VAL A 141 9.70 9.90 5.33
C VAL A 141 9.64 9.48 6.81
N LYS A 142 8.46 9.30 7.40
CA LYS A 142 8.31 8.84 8.79
C LYS A 142 8.88 7.44 9.01
N VAL A 143 8.66 6.55 8.06
CA VAL A 143 9.27 5.22 8.08
C VAL A 143 10.80 5.32 8.00
N SER A 144 11.33 6.14 7.10
CA SER A 144 12.77 6.38 6.97
C SER A 144 13.39 6.93 8.26
N GLN A 145 12.71 7.87 8.93
CA GLN A 145 13.16 8.41 10.23
C GLN A 145 13.25 7.35 11.32
N SER A 146 12.31 6.39 11.34
CA SER A 146 12.31 5.29 12.30
C SER A 146 13.37 4.23 11.98
N ALA A 147 13.53 3.89 10.69
CA ALA A 147 14.48 2.87 10.23
C ALA A 147 15.94 3.37 10.21
N TYR A 148 16.16 4.66 9.92
CA TYR A 148 17.47 5.29 9.73
C TYR A 148 17.61 6.58 10.58
N PRO A 149 17.55 6.48 11.92
CA PRO A 149 17.69 7.64 12.80
C PRO A 149 19.04 8.35 12.63
N ASP A 150 20.10 7.58 12.38
CA ASP A 150 21.48 8.07 12.27
C ASP A 150 21.86 8.54 10.84
N GLY A 151 20.91 8.49 9.90
CA GLY A 151 21.14 8.87 8.51
C GLY A 151 21.50 7.72 7.58
N ALA A 152 21.59 8.03 6.28
CA ALA A 152 21.97 7.09 5.22
C ALA A 152 22.66 7.85 4.08
N LYS A 153 23.83 7.37 3.64
CA LYS A 153 24.61 8.01 2.56
C LYS A 153 24.03 7.77 1.17
N THR A 154 23.22 6.73 1.02
CA THR A 154 22.52 6.40 -0.22
C THR A 154 21.03 6.29 0.06
N VAL A 155 20.20 6.80 -0.85
CA VAL A 155 18.75 6.60 -0.86
C VAL A 155 18.34 6.00 -2.20
N ILE A 156 17.36 5.10 -2.16
CA ILE A 156 16.63 4.67 -3.34
C ILE A 156 15.40 5.58 -3.47
N LEU A 157 15.22 6.21 -4.62
CA LEU A 157 14.08 7.06 -4.92
C LEU A 157 13.27 6.42 -6.06
N ALA A 158 12.00 6.15 -5.79
CA ALA A 158 11.11 5.48 -6.73
C ALA A 158 9.77 6.24 -6.85
N ASN A 159 9.07 6.04 -7.96
CA ASN A 159 7.76 6.68 -8.14
C ASN A 159 6.72 6.06 -7.19
N GLY A 160 6.23 6.84 -6.23
CA GLY A 160 5.28 6.40 -5.19
C GLY A 160 3.86 6.12 -5.72
N GLU A 161 3.60 6.36 -6.99
CA GLU A 161 2.34 6.07 -7.69
C GLU A 161 2.41 4.76 -8.49
N LYS A 162 3.60 4.14 -8.59
CA LYS A 162 3.83 2.89 -9.32
C LYS A 162 4.46 1.83 -8.43
N PHE A 163 3.67 0.80 -8.07
CA PHE A 163 4.09 -0.20 -7.09
C PHE A 163 5.27 -1.09 -7.54
N SER A 164 5.39 -1.40 -8.84
CA SER A 164 6.27 -2.48 -9.32
C SER A 164 7.74 -2.19 -9.08
N ASP A 165 8.15 -0.95 -9.33
CA ASP A 165 9.54 -0.50 -9.22
C ASP A 165 9.96 -0.46 -7.75
N VAL A 166 9.08 0.07 -6.90
CA VAL A 166 9.24 0.10 -5.45
C VAL A 166 9.38 -1.33 -4.91
N LEU A 167 8.42 -2.20 -5.21
CA LEU A 167 8.39 -3.59 -4.75
C LEU A 167 9.70 -4.32 -5.06
N ALA A 168 10.20 -4.22 -6.29
CA ALA A 168 11.43 -4.89 -6.68
C ALA A 168 12.67 -4.29 -6.00
N ALA A 169 12.66 -2.99 -5.68
CA ALA A 169 13.78 -2.28 -5.06
C ALA A 169 13.91 -2.51 -3.54
N MET A 170 12.84 -2.93 -2.87
CA MET A 170 12.82 -3.17 -1.41
C MET A 170 13.99 -4.01 -0.89
N PRO A 171 14.23 -5.24 -1.40
CA PRO A 171 15.35 -6.04 -0.91
C PRO A 171 16.70 -5.41 -1.27
N TYR A 172 16.81 -4.68 -2.38
CA TYR A 172 18.04 -3.96 -2.73
C TYR A 172 18.37 -2.85 -1.74
N GLY A 173 17.36 -2.11 -1.27
CA GLY A 173 17.51 -1.11 -0.21
C GLY A 173 18.16 -1.70 1.04
N LYS A 174 17.73 -2.90 1.48
CA LYS A 174 18.38 -3.60 2.59
C LYS A 174 19.82 -3.98 2.28
N THR A 175 20.09 -4.56 1.10
CA THR A 175 21.45 -4.98 0.70
C THR A 175 22.46 -3.83 0.79
N ILE A 176 22.06 -2.61 0.39
CA ILE A 176 22.96 -1.45 0.39
C ILE A 176 22.75 -0.50 1.60
N LYS A 177 21.88 -0.87 2.55
CA LYS A 177 21.49 -0.03 3.70
C LYS A 177 21.00 1.37 3.29
N ALA A 178 20.14 1.42 2.28
CA ALA A 178 19.52 2.64 1.79
C ALA A 178 18.00 2.61 2.05
N PRO A 179 17.42 3.68 2.63
CA PRO A 179 15.97 3.83 2.68
C PRO A 179 15.39 4.02 1.29
N ILE A 180 14.12 3.64 1.14
CA ILE A 180 13.30 3.92 -0.03
C ILE A 180 12.42 5.11 0.27
N LEU A 181 12.57 6.17 -0.52
CA LEU A 181 11.68 7.31 -0.51
C LEU A 181 10.88 7.37 -1.81
N TYR A 182 9.80 8.15 -1.76
CA TYR A 182 8.92 8.33 -2.90
C TYR A 182 9.12 9.69 -3.57
N THR A 183 8.93 9.69 -4.89
CA THR A 183 8.79 10.86 -5.75
C THR A 183 7.63 10.66 -6.72
N ASN A 184 7.31 11.68 -7.53
CA ASN A 184 6.36 11.60 -8.64
C ASN A 184 7.12 11.58 -9.99
N PHE A 185 6.38 11.63 -11.09
CA PHE A 185 6.96 11.72 -12.44
C PHE A 185 7.73 13.02 -12.67
N ASP A 186 7.17 14.15 -12.30
CA ASP A 186 7.61 15.51 -12.64
C ASP A 186 7.75 16.42 -11.41
N ASN A 187 7.85 15.81 -10.23
CA ASN A 187 8.02 16.53 -8.97
C ASN A 187 8.68 15.63 -7.93
N ILE A 188 9.63 16.17 -7.17
CA ILE A 188 10.13 15.59 -5.93
C ILE A 188 9.51 16.40 -4.76
N PRO A 189 8.64 15.79 -3.95
CA PRO A 189 8.00 16.48 -2.84
C PRO A 189 8.99 17.08 -1.84
N ASP A 190 8.61 18.20 -1.24
CA ASP A 190 9.45 18.93 -0.27
C ASP A 190 9.82 18.07 0.94
N GLU A 191 8.90 17.23 1.42
CA GLU A 191 9.15 16.27 2.49
C GLU A 191 10.27 15.28 2.12
N THR A 192 10.28 14.80 0.88
CA THR A 192 11.34 13.91 0.37
C THR A 192 12.67 14.65 0.31
N LEU A 193 12.70 15.87 -0.22
CA LEU A 193 13.93 16.68 -0.28
C LEU A 193 14.50 16.98 1.12
N LYS A 194 13.63 17.30 2.08
CA LYS A 194 14.02 17.52 3.48
C LYS A 194 14.59 16.26 4.10
N GLU A 195 14.01 15.11 3.80
CA GLU A 195 14.49 13.83 4.32
C GLU A 195 15.84 13.42 3.72
N LEU A 196 16.06 13.64 2.41
CA LEU A 196 17.38 13.46 1.80
C LEU A 196 18.46 14.29 2.51
N LYS A 197 18.13 15.53 2.89
CA LYS A 197 19.02 16.39 3.66
C LYS A 197 19.24 15.88 5.08
N ARG A 198 18.17 15.47 5.79
CA ARG A 198 18.26 14.93 7.17
C ARG A 198 19.15 13.69 7.22
N LEU A 199 18.97 12.79 6.25
CA LEU A 199 19.74 11.55 6.13
C LEU A 199 21.22 11.79 5.79
N GLY A 200 21.58 12.99 5.32
CA GLY A 200 22.94 13.29 4.87
C GLY A 200 23.32 12.53 3.60
N VAL A 201 22.37 12.40 2.67
CA VAL A 201 22.52 11.64 1.42
C VAL A 201 23.58 12.25 0.51
N GLU A 202 24.40 11.39 -0.08
CA GLU A 202 25.40 11.75 -1.10
C GLU A 202 25.04 11.15 -2.47
N LYS A 203 24.42 9.97 -2.47
CA LYS A 203 24.00 9.26 -3.68
C LYS A 203 22.49 8.99 -3.67
N VAL A 204 21.80 9.32 -4.77
CA VAL A 204 20.41 8.89 -5.00
C VAL A 204 20.38 7.88 -6.13
N ILE A 205 19.76 6.74 -5.88
CA ILE A 205 19.50 5.71 -6.88
C ILE A 205 18.05 5.85 -7.33
N LEU A 206 17.83 6.35 -8.54
CA LEU A 206 16.52 6.39 -9.16
C LEU A 206 16.14 4.99 -9.65
N VAL A 207 14.99 4.48 -9.23
CA VAL A 207 14.44 3.22 -9.75
C VAL A 207 13.21 3.53 -10.59
N GLY A 208 13.29 3.15 -11.87
CA GLY A 208 12.28 3.42 -12.87
C GLY A 208 12.80 4.27 -14.02
N GLY A 209 12.24 4.04 -15.21
CA GLY A 209 12.61 4.77 -16.43
C GLY A 209 12.17 6.22 -16.41
N GLU A 210 12.48 6.95 -17.49
CA GLU A 210 12.18 8.38 -17.63
C GLU A 210 10.68 8.69 -17.59
N LYS A 211 9.83 7.73 -17.98
CA LYS A 211 8.35 7.81 -17.85
C LYS A 211 7.86 7.56 -16.42
N SER A 212 8.74 7.18 -15.50
CA SER A 212 8.46 6.96 -14.08
C SER A 212 8.96 8.14 -13.26
N ILE A 213 10.19 8.59 -13.54
CA ILE A 213 10.81 9.76 -12.93
C ILE A 213 11.52 10.50 -14.06
N SER A 214 11.09 11.72 -14.37
CA SER A 214 11.57 12.48 -15.52
C SER A 214 13.08 12.75 -15.47
N LEU A 215 13.66 13.09 -16.62
CA LEU A 215 15.05 13.55 -16.67
C LEU A 215 15.24 14.90 -15.98
N ASP A 216 14.19 15.73 -15.91
CA ASP A 216 14.28 17.03 -15.26
C ASP A 216 14.33 16.88 -13.74
N GLU A 217 13.59 15.94 -13.15
CA GLU A 217 13.74 15.62 -11.72
C GLU A 217 15.13 15.05 -11.40
N GLN A 218 15.71 14.25 -12.31
CA GLN A 218 17.10 13.80 -12.18
C GLN A 218 18.07 15.00 -12.18
N LYS A 219 17.96 15.92 -13.15
CA LYS A 219 18.81 17.13 -13.20
C LYS A 219 18.60 18.02 -11.96
N THR A 220 17.38 18.10 -11.45
CA THR A 220 17.08 18.83 -10.20
C THR A 220 17.88 18.27 -9.02
N LEU A 221 17.99 16.94 -8.91
CA LEU A 221 18.81 16.32 -7.85
C LEU A 221 20.32 16.52 -8.09
N GLU A 222 20.79 16.40 -9.33
CA GLU A 222 22.19 16.65 -9.70
C GLU A 222 22.59 18.11 -9.38
N GLY A 223 21.73 19.08 -9.72
CA GLY A 223 21.92 20.50 -9.41
C GLY A 223 21.91 20.82 -7.91
N LYS A 224 21.31 19.95 -7.08
CA LYS A 224 21.39 20.01 -5.61
C LYS A 224 22.65 19.33 -5.05
N GLY A 225 23.50 18.76 -5.91
CA GLY A 225 24.80 18.17 -5.54
C GLY A 225 24.78 16.68 -5.24
N TYR A 226 23.67 15.98 -5.49
CA TYR A 226 23.59 14.52 -5.31
C TYR A 226 24.22 13.78 -6.50
N LYS A 227 24.93 12.70 -6.21
CA LYS A 227 25.35 11.74 -7.25
C LYS A 227 24.16 10.88 -7.66
N ILE A 228 23.81 10.88 -8.94
CA ILE A 228 22.67 10.10 -9.42
C ILE A 228 23.13 8.84 -10.14
N ASP A 229 22.44 7.75 -9.85
CA ASP A 229 22.49 6.47 -10.56
C ASP A 229 21.05 6.09 -10.87
N ARG A 230 20.78 5.50 -12.03
CA ARG A 230 19.42 5.10 -12.42
C ARG A 230 19.42 3.61 -12.78
N ILE A 231 18.44 2.90 -12.23
CA ILE A 231 18.14 1.51 -12.58
C ILE A 231 16.80 1.50 -13.29
N ASN A 232 16.82 1.21 -14.58
CA ASN A 232 15.62 1.07 -15.40
C ASN A 232 15.86 0.10 -16.55
N GLY A 233 14.84 -0.69 -16.85
CA GLY A 233 14.72 -1.44 -18.10
C GLY A 233 13.69 -0.81 -19.04
N VAL A 234 13.44 -1.47 -20.15
CA VAL A 234 12.36 -1.13 -21.09
C VAL A 234 10.98 -1.27 -20.46
N ASP A 235 10.85 -2.16 -19.47
CA ASP A 235 9.65 -2.39 -18.69
C ASP A 235 9.97 -2.79 -17.23
N ARG A 236 8.91 -3.08 -16.46
CA ARG A 236 9.01 -3.48 -15.04
C ARG A 236 9.70 -4.84 -14.85
N TYR A 237 9.65 -5.72 -15.83
CA TYR A 237 10.24 -7.05 -15.76
C TYR A 237 11.76 -6.95 -15.91
N GLU A 238 12.24 -6.21 -16.92
CA GLU A 238 13.68 -5.93 -17.06
C GLU A 238 14.21 -5.11 -15.89
N THR A 239 13.47 -4.10 -15.41
CA THR A 239 13.86 -3.32 -14.23
C THR A 239 14.08 -4.23 -13.02
N SER A 240 13.18 -5.17 -12.75
CA SER A 240 13.34 -6.13 -11.64
C SER A 240 14.57 -7.04 -11.79
N LYS A 241 14.89 -7.46 -13.02
CA LYS A 241 16.10 -8.21 -13.35
C LYS A 241 17.37 -7.39 -13.11
N LEU A 242 17.39 -6.13 -13.55
CA LEU A 242 18.53 -5.23 -13.33
C LEU A 242 18.75 -4.95 -11.84
N ILE A 243 17.69 -4.80 -11.05
CA ILE A 243 17.79 -4.68 -9.59
C ILE A 243 18.42 -5.93 -8.98
N ALA A 244 17.99 -7.12 -9.40
CA ALA A 244 18.59 -8.38 -8.94
C ALA A 244 20.10 -8.48 -9.28
N GLU A 245 20.52 -7.99 -10.45
CA GLU A 245 21.95 -7.91 -10.82
C GLU A 245 22.72 -6.92 -9.93
N ARG A 246 22.11 -5.77 -9.58
CA ARG A 246 22.71 -4.81 -8.64
C ARG A 246 22.80 -5.39 -7.22
N MET A 247 21.80 -6.16 -6.78
CA MET A 247 21.84 -6.90 -5.51
C MET A 247 22.98 -7.91 -5.48
N LYS A 248 23.16 -8.69 -6.56
CA LYS A 248 24.29 -9.62 -6.69
C LYS A 248 25.63 -8.90 -6.59
N ALA A 249 25.79 -7.81 -7.33
CA ALA A 249 27.01 -7.01 -7.32
C ALA A 249 27.31 -6.40 -5.94
N ALA A 250 26.28 -6.09 -5.17
CA ALA A 250 26.38 -5.58 -3.81
C ALA A 250 26.55 -6.69 -2.74
N GLY A 251 26.59 -7.96 -3.12
CA GLY A 251 26.82 -9.08 -2.21
C GLY A 251 25.59 -9.50 -1.41
N ALA A 252 24.39 -9.37 -1.97
CA ALA A 252 23.14 -9.79 -1.33
C ALA A 252 23.20 -11.25 -0.84
N LYS A 253 22.84 -11.46 0.43
CA LYS A 253 22.95 -12.79 1.08
C LYS A 253 22.00 -13.83 0.49
N GLY A 254 20.81 -13.40 0.09
CA GLY A 254 19.77 -14.25 -0.47
C GLY A 254 19.81 -14.39 -1.99
N ILE A 255 20.93 -14.06 -2.64
CA ILE A 255 20.98 -14.00 -4.12
C ILE A 255 20.78 -15.34 -4.82
N ASN A 256 20.96 -16.45 -4.10
CA ASN A 256 20.70 -17.80 -4.62
C ASN A 256 19.22 -18.16 -4.58
N ASP A 257 18.41 -17.46 -3.78
CA ASP A 257 16.95 -17.61 -3.75
C ASP A 257 16.31 -16.55 -4.66
N VAL A 258 15.06 -16.78 -5.07
CA VAL A 258 14.31 -15.79 -5.85
C VAL A 258 12.83 -15.80 -5.51
N ILE A 259 12.23 -14.61 -5.49
CA ILE A 259 10.79 -14.43 -5.37
C ILE A 259 10.22 -14.04 -6.74
N ILE A 260 9.20 -14.75 -7.17
CA ILE A 260 8.42 -14.48 -8.37
C ILE A 260 7.09 -13.85 -7.94
N ALA A 261 6.86 -12.62 -8.36
CA ALA A 261 5.66 -11.85 -8.04
C ALA A 261 4.99 -11.29 -9.29
N SER A 262 3.69 -11.01 -9.20
CA SER A 262 2.99 -10.37 -10.31
C SER A 262 3.48 -8.94 -10.50
N GLY A 263 3.88 -8.61 -11.72
CA GLY A 263 4.13 -7.23 -12.13
C GLY A 263 2.84 -6.47 -12.45
N GLN A 264 1.68 -7.12 -12.53
CA GLN A 264 0.43 -6.51 -12.99
C GLN A 264 -0.53 -6.20 -11.83
N VAL A 265 -0.51 -7.02 -10.78
CA VAL A 265 -1.34 -6.84 -9.58
C VAL A 265 -0.47 -6.87 -8.33
N PHE A 266 -0.63 -5.87 -7.46
CA PHE A 266 0.16 -5.72 -6.24
C PHE A 266 -0.28 -6.55 -5.02
N PRO A 267 -1.56 -6.92 -4.79
CA PRO A 267 -2.02 -7.30 -3.46
C PRO A 267 -1.24 -8.42 -2.78
N ASP A 268 -1.02 -9.52 -3.48
CA ASP A 268 -0.26 -10.67 -2.96
C ASP A 268 1.24 -10.34 -2.89
N ALA A 269 1.73 -9.52 -3.81
CA ALA A 269 3.11 -9.13 -3.88
C ALA A 269 3.54 -8.25 -2.69
N LEU A 270 2.66 -7.42 -2.13
CA LEU A 270 2.96 -6.63 -0.93
C LEU A 270 3.40 -7.49 0.25
N SER A 271 2.72 -8.63 0.41
CA SER A 271 2.87 -9.49 1.59
C SER A 271 4.20 -10.24 1.65
N ILE A 272 4.93 -10.36 0.53
CA ILE A 272 6.23 -11.05 0.49
C ILE A 272 7.39 -10.15 0.93
N SER A 273 7.14 -8.84 1.05
CA SER A 273 8.15 -7.83 1.39
C SER A 273 9.04 -8.21 2.57
N PRO A 274 8.53 -8.70 3.72
CA PRO A 274 9.38 -9.08 4.84
C PRO A 274 10.33 -10.24 4.53
N LEU A 275 9.90 -11.21 3.71
CA LEU A 275 10.75 -12.31 3.28
C LEU A 275 11.91 -11.80 2.44
N ALA A 276 11.56 -10.96 1.44
CA ALA A 276 12.50 -10.44 0.46
C ALA A 276 13.54 -9.55 1.13
N VAL A 277 13.09 -8.58 1.93
CA VAL A 277 13.95 -7.60 2.59
C VAL A 277 14.88 -8.28 3.57
N GLU A 278 14.36 -9.09 4.50
CA GLU A 278 15.19 -9.66 5.59
C GLU A 278 16.31 -10.55 5.05
N ASN A 279 15.97 -11.40 4.08
CA ASN A 279 16.91 -12.37 3.54
C ASN A 279 17.67 -11.82 2.34
N GLU A 280 17.44 -10.56 1.95
CA GLU A 280 18.06 -9.93 0.77
C GLU A 280 17.81 -10.77 -0.50
N ILE A 281 16.58 -11.29 -0.65
CA ILE A 281 16.16 -12.14 -1.78
C ILE A 281 15.60 -11.25 -2.90
N PRO A 282 16.11 -11.36 -4.14
CA PRO A 282 15.59 -10.58 -5.27
C PRO A 282 14.14 -10.92 -5.58
N ILE A 283 13.33 -9.89 -5.86
CA ILE A 283 11.98 -10.03 -6.39
C ILE A 283 12.04 -9.81 -7.91
N LEU A 284 11.70 -10.84 -8.67
CA LEU A 284 11.52 -10.77 -10.11
C LEU A 284 10.04 -10.74 -10.45
N LEU A 285 9.68 -9.82 -11.35
CA LEU A 285 8.30 -9.63 -11.76
C LEU A 285 7.96 -10.50 -12.97
N THR A 286 6.71 -10.93 -13.06
CA THR A 286 6.16 -11.68 -14.20
C THR A 286 4.78 -11.16 -14.58
N SER A 287 4.37 -11.35 -15.83
CA SER A 287 2.94 -11.24 -16.15
C SER A 287 2.20 -12.47 -15.63
N LYS A 288 0.88 -12.40 -15.56
CA LYS A 288 0.03 -13.48 -15.01
C LYS A 288 0.33 -14.83 -15.62
N ASP A 289 0.42 -14.89 -16.95
CA ASP A 289 0.43 -16.14 -17.72
C ASP A 289 1.75 -16.39 -18.47
N THR A 290 2.70 -15.46 -18.42
CA THR A 290 3.96 -15.56 -19.17
C THR A 290 5.14 -15.19 -18.30
N LEU A 291 6.02 -16.17 -18.09
CA LEU A 291 7.32 -15.94 -17.47
C LEU A 291 8.18 -15.11 -18.43
N SER A 292 8.53 -13.89 -18.01
CA SER A 292 9.35 -12.98 -18.82
C SER A 292 10.73 -13.58 -19.11
N GLU A 293 11.28 -13.33 -20.29
CA GLU A 293 12.65 -13.72 -20.62
C GLU A 293 13.68 -13.10 -19.69
N TYR A 294 13.41 -11.90 -19.15
CA TYR A 294 14.27 -11.24 -18.15
C TYR A 294 14.29 -12.04 -16.84
N THR A 295 13.14 -12.58 -16.44
CA THR A 295 13.03 -13.45 -15.27
C THR A 295 13.81 -14.75 -15.52
N ILE A 296 13.64 -15.38 -16.69
CA ILE A 296 14.38 -16.60 -17.07
C ILE A 296 15.89 -16.37 -17.02
N LYS A 297 16.40 -15.29 -17.62
CA LYS A 297 17.84 -14.95 -17.60
C LYS A 297 18.39 -14.76 -16.17
N SER A 298 17.54 -14.37 -15.23
CA SER A 298 17.94 -14.22 -13.82
C SER A 298 18.01 -15.54 -13.07
N LEU A 299 17.27 -16.58 -13.52
CA LEU A 299 17.24 -17.90 -12.87
C LEU A 299 18.56 -18.66 -12.97
N ASP A 300 19.43 -18.31 -13.92
CA ASP A 300 20.79 -18.87 -14.01
C ASP A 300 21.63 -18.62 -12.74
N ASN A 301 21.23 -17.64 -11.92
CA ASN A 301 21.87 -17.31 -10.64
C ASN A 301 21.32 -18.14 -9.46
N VAL A 302 20.21 -18.87 -9.64
CA VAL A 302 19.47 -19.57 -8.57
C VAL A 302 19.91 -21.05 -8.48
N LYS A 303 21.15 -21.36 -8.89
CA LYS A 303 21.59 -22.75 -9.12
C LYS A 303 21.47 -23.66 -7.90
N ASP A 304 21.53 -23.11 -6.68
CA ASP A 304 21.51 -23.86 -5.43
C ASP A 304 20.46 -23.39 -4.40
N GLY A 305 19.57 -22.46 -4.77
CA GLY A 305 18.58 -21.90 -3.84
C GLY A 305 17.13 -22.27 -4.13
N LYS A 306 16.20 -21.53 -3.55
CA LYS A 306 14.76 -21.78 -3.57
C LYS A 306 14.06 -20.76 -4.46
N ILE A 307 12.94 -21.20 -5.04
CA ILE A 307 12.02 -20.30 -5.75
C ILE A 307 10.76 -20.15 -4.94
N TYR A 308 10.37 -18.92 -4.69
CA TYR A 308 9.12 -18.57 -4.03
C TYR A 308 8.18 -17.92 -5.04
N ILE A 309 6.94 -18.38 -5.13
CA ILE A 309 5.89 -17.67 -5.88
C ILE A 309 4.97 -17.01 -4.86
N THR A 310 4.74 -15.69 -4.99
CA THR A 310 3.75 -14.99 -4.17
C THR A 310 2.45 -14.76 -4.95
N GLY A 311 1.36 -15.16 -4.35
CA GLY A 311 0.01 -15.00 -4.88
C GLY A 311 -0.58 -16.24 -5.52
N GLY A 312 -1.91 -16.22 -5.58
CA GLY A 312 -2.71 -17.28 -6.18
C GLY A 312 -2.55 -17.34 -7.69
N VAL A 313 -3.19 -18.36 -8.30
CA VAL A 313 -3.16 -18.58 -9.76
C VAL A 313 -3.77 -17.44 -10.58
N ASN A 314 -4.53 -16.55 -9.93
CA ASN A 314 -5.07 -15.35 -10.56
C ASN A 314 -4.03 -14.23 -10.72
N SER A 315 -2.97 -14.23 -9.89
CA SER A 315 -1.87 -13.26 -9.89
C SER A 315 -0.66 -13.80 -10.66
N VAL A 316 -0.31 -15.06 -10.42
CA VAL A 316 0.76 -15.80 -11.10
C VAL A 316 0.25 -17.21 -11.39
N SER A 317 -0.12 -17.48 -12.65
CA SER A 317 -0.86 -18.68 -13.00
C SER A 317 0.01 -19.95 -12.99
N ASN A 318 -0.64 -21.09 -13.18
CA ASN A 318 0.03 -22.38 -13.27
C ASN A 318 0.94 -22.48 -14.50
N SER A 319 0.70 -21.70 -15.57
CA SER A 319 1.59 -21.71 -16.75
C SER A 319 2.98 -21.18 -16.39
N VAL A 320 3.05 -20.11 -15.59
CA VAL A 320 4.32 -19.55 -15.08
C VAL A 320 5.03 -20.58 -14.21
N GLU A 321 4.33 -21.24 -13.29
CA GLU A 321 4.92 -22.27 -12.43
C GLU A 321 5.43 -23.48 -13.22
N SER A 322 4.65 -23.97 -14.20
CA SER A 322 5.09 -25.03 -15.10
C SER A 322 6.32 -24.61 -15.89
N LYS A 323 6.37 -23.38 -16.39
CA LYS A 323 7.52 -22.86 -17.13
C LYS A 323 8.76 -22.76 -16.24
N LEU A 324 8.61 -22.35 -14.97
CA LEU A 324 9.71 -22.37 -14.00
C LEU A 324 10.28 -23.79 -13.81
N LYS A 325 9.42 -24.81 -13.70
CA LYS A 325 9.83 -26.22 -13.57
C LYS A 325 10.58 -26.77 -14.79
N GLU A 326 10.37 -26.18 -15.97
CA GLU A 326 11.15 -26.54 -17.17
C GLU A 326 12.60 -26.00 -17.10
N TYR A 327 12.82 -24.84 -16.47
CA TYR A 327 14.13 -24.18 -16.39
C TYR A 327 14.93 -24.53 -15.14
N THR A 328 14.30 -24.98 -14.08
CA THR A 328 14.98 -25.29 -12.81
C THR A 328 14.49 -26.58 -12.17
N LYS A 329 15.40 -27.24 -11.47
CA LYS A 329 15.08 -28.40 -10.61
C LYS A 329 14.82 -28.00 -9.16
N GLN A 330 14.88 -26.70 -8.86
CA GLN A 330 14.79 -26.22 -7.50
C GLN A 330 13.38 -26.31 -6.92
N LYS A 331 13.32 -26.40 -5.58
CA LYS A 331 12.04 -26.44 -4.87
C LYS A 331 11.31 -25.11 -5.07
N ILE A 332 10.14 -25.20 -5.70
CA ILE A 332 9.21 -24.08 -5.82
C ILE A 332 8.22 -24.14 -4.66
N THR A 333 8.12 -23.06 -3.90
CA THR A 333 7.13 -22.89 -2.82
C THR A 333 6.21 -21.74 -3.16
N ARG A 334 4.89 -21.98 -3.21
CA ARG A 334 3.89 -20.95 -3.45
C ARG A 334 3.27 -20.49 -2.13
N PHE A 335 3.28 -19.19 -1.89
CA PHE A 335 2.53 -18.54 -0.82
C PHE A 335 1.27 -17.90 -1.39
N ALA A 336 0.10 -18.51 -1.13
CA ALA A 336 -1.18 -18.04 -1.63
C ALA A 336 -2.31 -18.44 -0.67
N GLY A 337 -3.13 -17.47 -0.28
CA GLY A 337 -4.42 -17.68 0.37
C GLY A 337 -5.58 -17.37 -0.58
N ALA A 338 -6.81 -17.41 -0.08
CA ALA A 338 -8.01 -17.04 -0.82
C ALA A 338 -8.03 -15.54 -1.20
N ASP A 339 -7.36 -14.70 -0.40
CA ASP A 339 -7.16 -13.29 -0.67
C ASP A 339 -5.79 -12.78 -0.18
N ARG A 340 -5.54 -11.48 -0.37
CA ARG A 340 -4.29 -10.80 0.02
C ARG A 340 -4.04 -10.85 1.53
N TYR A 341 -5.09 -10.89 2.33
CA TYR A 341 -5.01 -10.88 3.79
C TYR A 341 -4.60 -12.27 4.29
N GLU A 342 -5.25 -13.33 3.80
CA GLU A 342 -4.83 -14.70 4.08
C GLU A 342 -3.43 -15.01 3.54
N THR A 343 -3.07 -14.50 2.35
CA THR A 343 -1.69 -14.63 1.83
C THR A 343 -0.68 -14.01 2.79
N SER A 344 -0.94 -12.80 3.30
CA SER A 344 -0.06 -12.17 4.30
C SER A 344 0.04 -12.97 5.60
N GLN A 345 -1.07 -13.56 6.05
CA GLN A 345 -1.09 -14.45 7.20
C GLN A 345 -0.28 -15.74 6.97
N ILE A 346 -0.35 -16.34 5.79
CA ILE A 346 0.39 -17.56 5.46
C ILE A 346 1.89 -17.28 5.48
N ILE A 347 2.31 -16.15 4.91
CA ILE A 347 3.71 -15.71 4.90
C ILE A 347 4.18 -15.44 6.33
N ALA A 348 3.39 -14.73 7.13
CA ALA A 348 3.70 -14.46 8.52
C ALA A 348 3.87 -15.74 9.36
N LYS A 349 2.95 -16.70 9.26
CA LYS A 349 3.08 -18.00 9.97
C LYS A 349 4.30 -18.80 9.50
N SER A 350 4.57 -18.78 8.20
CA SER A 350 5.67 -19.57 7.61
C SER A 350 7.04 -19.04 8.00
N LEU A 351 7.16 -17.72 8.15
CA LEU A 351 8.46 -17.07 8.31
C LEU A 351 8.72 -16.63 9.74
N ARG A 352 7.67 -16.33 10.50
CA ARG A 352 7.73 -15.68 11.81
C ARG A 352 6.76 -16.32 12.81
N PRO A 353 6.84 -17.65 13.06
CA PRO A 353 5.94 -18.30 14.01
C PRO A 353 6.11 -17.83 15.46
N ASN A 354 7.24 -17.19 15.78
CA ASN A 354 7.59 -16.72 17.12
C ASN A 354 7.78 -15.19 17.20
N ALA A 355 7.22 -14.41 16.27
CA ALA A 355 7.34 -12.96 16.34
C ALA A 355 6.62 -12.41 17.59
N THR A 356 7.28 -11.43 18.23
CA THR A 356 6.76 -10.65 19.36
C THR A 356 6.37 -9.23 18.96
N THR A 357 6.76 -8.79 17.77
CA THR A 357 6.38 -7.52 17.16
C THR A 357 5.69 -7.80 15.85
N SER A 358 4.67 -7.03 15.49
CA SER A 358 4.01 -7.10 14.19
C SER A 358 3.91 -5.75 13.51
N VAL A 359 3.91 -5.75 12.17
CA VAL A 359 3.67 -4.56 11.37
C VAL A 359 2.36 -4.74 10.62
N PHE A 360 1.44 -3.79 10.76
CA PHE A 360 0.19 -3.76 10.01
C PHE A 360 0.20 -2.61 9.02
N ALA A 361 -0.29 -2.87 7.81
CA ALA A 361 -0.52 -1.85 6.80
C ALA A 361 -1.81 -2.14 6.03
N SER A 362 -2.32 -1.16 5.31
CA SER A 362 -3.47 -1.37 4.43
C SER A 362 -3.13 -2.39 3.35
N GLY A 363 -4.01 -3.36 3.15
CA GLY A 363 -3.99 -4.22 1.97
C GLY A 363 -4.73 -3.61 0.78
N GLU A 364 -5.46 -2.51 0.96
CA GLU A 364 -6.29 -1.86 -0.07
C GLU A 364 -5.47 -0.89 -0.92
N LEU A 365 -4.42 -0.30 -0.32
CA LEU A 365 -3.44 0.57 -0.97
C LEU A 365 -2.03 0.01 -0.80
N PHE A 366 -1.17 0.19 -1.81
CA PHE A 366 0.18 -0.39 -1.78
C PHE A 366 1.22 0.47 -1.07
N SER A 367 1.07 1.80 -1.08
CA SER A 367 2.17 2.73 -0.78
C SER A 367 2.72 2.55 0.63
N ASP A 368 1.84 2.42 1.62
CA ASP A 368 2.21 2.30 3.04
C ASP A 368 2.83 0.92 3.32
N ALA A 369 2.25 -0.14 2.74
CA ALA A 369 2.73 -1.52 2.91
C ALA A 369 4.13 -1.75 2.31
N LEU A 370 4.45 -1.10 1.19
CA LEU A 370 5.79 -1.22 0.60
C LEU A 370 6.85 -0.56 1.47
N VAL A 371 6.64 0.67 1.97
CA VAL A 371 7.65 1.29 2.87
C VAL A 371 7.71 0.60 4.23
N ALA A 372 6.60 0.02 4.70
CA ALA A 372 6.58 -0.79 5.94
C ALA A 372 7.61 -1.94 5.91
N GLY A 373 8.00 -2.41 4.72
CA GLY A 373 9.06 -3.38 4.54
C GLY A 373 10.44 -2.97 5.10
N GLU A 374 10.70 -1.68 5.30
CA GLU A 374 11.94 -1.22 5.93
C GLU A 374 11.97 -1.53 7.44
N LEU A 375 10.80 -1.52 8.09
CA LEU A 375 10.64 -1.71 9.54
C LEU A 375 10.71 -3.19 9.95
N VAL A 376 10.16 -4.07 9.11
CA VAL A 376 10.07 -5.52 9.40
C VAL A 376 11.42 -6.21 9.57
N SER A 377 12.50 -5.58 9.08
CA SER A 377 13.86 -6.13 9.14
C SER A 377 14.63 -5.83 10.44
N LYS A 378 14.10 -4.97 11.31
CA LYS A 378 14.74 -4.61 12.58
C LYS A 378 14.30 -5.51 13.73
N ASP A 379 13.03 -5.93 13.70
CA ASP A 379 12.38 -6.64 14.82
C ASP A 379 11.90 -8.05 14.46
N ASN A 380 12.32 -8.59 13.32
CA ASN A 380 11.86 -9.88 12.81
C ASN A 380 10.31 -9.95 12.74
N ALA A 381 9.66 -8.81 12.46
CA ALA A 381 8.22 -8.67 12.49
C ALA A 381 7.58 -9.12 11.17
N PRO A 382 6.45 -9.84 11.17
CA PRO A 382 5.67 -10.05 9.96
C PRO A 382 4.99 -8.76 9.51
N LEU A 383 4.73 -8.64 8.21
CA LEU A 383 3.81 -7.64 7.66
C LEU A 383 2.45 -8.29 7.44
N MET A 384 1.45 -7.80 8.15
CA MET A 384 0.06 -8.23 8.05
C MET A 384 -0.76 -7.16 7.34
N LEU A 385 -1.50 -7.56 6.32
CA LEU A 385 -2.37 -6.63 5.59
C LEU A 385 -3.75 -6.58 6.26
N VAL A 386 -4.35 -5.40 6.35
CA VAL A 386 -5.71 -5.20 6.89
C VAL A 386 -6.57 -4.34 5.96
N LYS A 387 -7.89 -4.37 6.13
CA LYS A 387 -8.78 -3.40 5.47
C LYS A 387 -8.85 -2.14 6.33
N LYS A 388 -9.18 -1.00 5.72
CA LYS A 388 -9.31 0.29 6.42
C LYS A 388 -10.17 0.20 7.68
N ASN A 389 -11.37 -0.35 7.56
CA ASN A 389 -12.40 -0.34 8.61
C ASN A 389 -12.77 -1.75 9.12
N ASN A 390 -12.00 -2.78 8.75
CA ASN A 390 -12.33 -4.16 9.09
C ASN A 390 -11.06 -5.00 9.26
N LEU A 391 -10.93 -5.66 10.40
CA LEU A 391 -9.91 -6.68 10.61
C LEU A 391 -10.38 -8.00 9.98
N PRO A 392 -9.71 -8.51 8.92
CA PRO A 392 -10.10 -9.77 8.28
C PRO A 392 -10.00 -10.94 9.26
N SER A 393 -10.79 -11.99 9.05
CA SER A 393 -10.84 -13.15 9.94
C SER A 393 -9.52 -13.91 9.99
N SER A 394 -8.81 -14.05 8.86
CA SER A 394 -7.49 -14.67 8.79
C SER A 394 -6.47 -13.94 9.67
N ILE A 395 -6.44 -12.61 9.60
CA ILE A 395 -5.59 -11.75 10.43
C ILE A 395 -5.99 -11.86 11.91
N SER A 396 -7.30 -11.79 12.20
CA SER A 396 -7.82 -11.92 13.57
C SER A 396 -7.41 -13.25 14.21
N SER A 397 -7.46 -14.35 13.44
CA SER A 397 -7.00 -15.66 13.91
C SER A 397 -5.50 -15.68 14.17
N TYR A 398 -4.71 -15.12 13.26
CA TYR A 398 -3.25 -15.05 13.45
C TYR A 398 -2.87 -14.30 14.72
N VAL A 399 -3.46 -13.12 14.92
CA VAL A 399 -3.19 -12.26 16.08
C VAL A 399 -3.49 -13.01 17.39
N LYS A 400 -4.66 -13.66 17.49
CA LYS A 400 -5.04 -14.49 18.66
C LYS A 400 -4.07 -15.63 18.96
N ASP A 401 -3.54 -16.26 17.93
CA ASP A 401 -2.66 -17.43 18.06
C ASP A 401 -1.19 -17.03 18.23
N SER A 402 -0.87 -15.75 18.11
CA SER A 402 0.50 -15.24 18.10
C SER A 402 1.03 -14.93 19.51
N LYS A 403 2.32 -14.65 19.60
CA LYS A 403 2.98 -14.13 20.80
C LYS A 403 3.29 -12.63 20.68
N ILE A 404 2.54 -11.93 19.84
CA ILE A 404 2.77 -10.51 19.56
C ILE A 404 2.40 -9.71 20.80
N THR A 405 3.30 -8.82 21.19
CA THR A 405 3.13 -7.89 22.32
C THR A 405 3.30 -6.43 21.93
N ASN A 406 3.78 -6.17 20.71
CA ASN A 406 4.01 -4.83 20.18
C ASN A 406 3.50 -4.76 18.73
N ASN A 407 2.76 -3.70 18.40
CA ASN A 407 2.29 -3.47 17.05
C ASN A 407 2.83 -2.17 16.49
N VAL A 408 3.15 -2.18 15.21
CA VAL A 408 3.46 -0.99 14.44
C VAL A 408 2.45 -0.87 13.29
N ILE A 409 1.67 0.20 13.30
CA ILE A 409 0.71 0.51 12.25
C ILE A 409 1.36 1.49 11.28
N VAL A 410 1.54 1.07 10.04
CA VAL A 410 2.06 1.94 8.97
C VAL A 410 0.91 2.42 8.10
N GLY A 411 0.72 3.73 8.09
CA GLY A 411 -0.38 4.39 7.40
C GLY A 411 -1.32 5.15 8.35
N GLY A 412 -1.94 6.20 7.82
CA GLY A 412 -2.86 7.06 8.57
C GLY A 412 -4.19 6.38 8.88
N VAL A 413 -5.03 7.05 9.68
CA VAL A 413 -6.38 6.58 10.04
C VAL A 413 -7.29 6.34 8.82
N ASN A 414 -6.97 6.99 7.69
CA ASN A 414 -7.67 6.84 6.43
C ASN A 414 -7.33 5.54 5.68
N THR A 415 -6.25 4.85 6.05
CA THR A 415 -5.81 3.58 5.43
C THR A 415 -5.87 2.41 6.41
N VAL A 416 -5.69 2.66 7.71
CA VAL A 416 -5.96 1.73 8.83
C VAL A 416 -6.61 2.50 9.97
N SER A 417 -7.92 2.37 10.13
CA SER A 417 -8.70 3.11 11.15
C SER A 417 -8.35 2.69 12.58
N ASP A 418 -8.59 3.58 13.54
CA ASP A 418 -8.33 3.29 14.95
C ASP A 418 -9.22 2.15 15.48
N SER A 419 -10.42 1.95 14.91
CA SER A 419 -11.27 0.81 15.29
C SER A 419 -10.64 -0.54 14.93
N VAL A 420 -9.90 -0.62 13.82
CA VAL A 420 -9.13 -1.82 13.46
C VAL A 420 -7.97 -2.01 14.44
N VAL A 421 -7.27 -0.93 14.81
CA VAL A 421 -6.16 -0.98 15.77
C VAL A 421 -6.64 -1.44 17.15
N SER A 422 -7.72 -0.83 17.68
CA SER A 422 -8.31 -1.26 18.95
C SER A 422 -8.73 -2.72 18.93
N LYS A 423 -9.29 -3.20 17.81
CA LYS A 423 -9.65 -4.61 17.66
C LYS A 423 -8.43 -5.55 17.67
N ILE A 424 -7.28 -5.12 17.15
CA ILE A 424 -6.04 -5.90 17.23
C ILE A 424 -5.59 -5.98 18.70
N GLU A 425 -5.50 -4.84 19.38
CA GLU A 425 -5.08 -4.78 20.79
C GLU A 425 -6.01 -5.58 21.71
N GLU A 426 -7.33 -5.55 21.46
CA GLU A 426 -8.33 -6.35 22.19
C GLU A 426 -8.14 -7.85 21.99
N LEU A 427 -7.57 -8.30 20.87
CA LEU A 427 -7.33 -9.73 20.62
C LEU A 427 -6.07 -10.24 21.31
N GLU A 428 -5.06 -9.38 21.50
CA GLU A 428 -3.76 -9.74 22.07
C GLU A 428 -3.72 -9.63 23.60
N ASN A 429 -4.56 -8.79 24.19
CA ASN A 429 -4.65 -8.61 25.65
C ASN A 429 -5.56 -9.66 26.35
N ARG A 430 -5.80 -10.82 25.72
CA ARG A 430 -6.80 -11.82 26.15
C ARG A 430 -6.25 -13.01 26.92
#